data_AF-A0A089MCS1-F1
#
_entry.id   AF-A0A089MCS1-F1
#
_cell.length_a   1.000
_cell.length_b   1.000
_cell.length_c   1.000
_cell.angle_alpha   90.00
_cell.angle_beta   90.00
_cell.angle_gamma   90.00
#
_symmetry.space_group_name_H-M   'P 1'
#
loop_
_entity.id
_entity.type
_entity.pdbx_description
1 polymer ?
#
loop_
_entity_poly.entity_id
_entity_poly.type
_entity_poly.pdbx_seq_one_letter_code
_entity_poly.pdbx_strand_id
1 'polypeptide(L)'
;MTVSGKDSFLNHIASKLGRERIYDVQRPDLQALAPDSYGSLTADELIEMLKEQCFFIHTQVIESNAEILQQTLDDLVAANGGGSVITSGDARFAEYGLEFANASVWEEAAGREQNILRSEAANTAIVFADYALAESGTVVVESRPDQGRALHFLPAHYIAVIEKKRIMLRSTRAAADLNRRIQAGELLGSSINFISGPSNSADIEMKLVVGVHGPLRAAYVLI
;
A
#
# COMPACT_ATOMS: atom_id res chain seq x y z
N MET A 1 -23.70 2.04 29.43
CA MET A 1 -24.71 1.22 28.72
C MET A 1 -24.37 -0.25 28.91
N THR A 2 -25.13 -0.98 29.72
CA THR A 2 -25.05 -2.44 29.79
C THR A 2 -25.64 -3.02 28.51
N VAL A 3 -24.81 -3.68 27.71
CA VAL A 3 -25.25 -4.35 26.49
C VAL A 3 -26.17 -5.51 26.89
N SER A 4 -27.48 -5.34 26.70
CA SER A 4 -28.48 -6.38 26.96
C SER A 4 -28.12 -7.66 26.19
N GLY A 5 -28.22 -8.82 26.83
CA GLY A 5 -27.96 -10.13 26.21
C GLY A 5 -26.49 -10.57 26.15
N LYS A 6 -25.52 -9.73 26.57
CA LYS A 6 -24.08 -10.09 26.59
C LYS A 6 -23.81 -11.39 27.34
N ASP A 7 -24.37 -11.53 28.54
CA ASP A 7 -24.12 -12.70 29.40
C ASP A 7 -24.73 -13.98 28.80
N SER A 8 -25.95 -13.89 28.28
CA SER A 8 -26.61 -15.01 27.60
C SER A 8 -25.80 -15.49 26.39
N PHE A 9 -25.31 -14.55 25.58
CA PHE A 9 -24.50 -14.85 24.40
C PHE A 9 -23.16 -15.51 24.77
N LEU A 10 -22.44 -14.94 25.74
CA LEU A 10 -21.14 -15.49 26.17
C LEU A 10 -21.29 -16.85 26.87
N ASN A 11 -22.36 -17.06 27.65
CA ASN A 11 -22.70 -18.36 28.24
C ASN A 11 -23.01 -19.40 27.16
N HIS A 12 -23.73 -19.02 26.10
CA HIS A 12 -24.01 -19.91 24.99
C HIS A 12 -22.72 -20.36 24.27
N ILE A 13 -21.79 -19.44 24.00
CA ILE A 13 -20.48 -19.77 23.42
C ILE A 13 -19.72 -20.73 24.32
N ALA A 14 -19.64 -20.47 25.63
CA ALA A 14 -18.93 -21.34 26.57
C ALA A 14 -19.51 -22.76 26.57
N SER A 15 -20.84 -22.87 26.60
CA SER A 15 -21.54 -24.16 26.49
C SER A 15 -21.24 -24.89 25.18
N LYS A 16 -21.24 -24.19 24.04
CA LYS A 16 -20.90 -24.79 22.73
C LYS A 16 -19.44 -25.24 22.64
N LEU A 17 -18.55 -24.60 23.39
CA LEU A 17 -17.14 -24.98 23.50
C LEU A 17 -16.87 -26.03 24.58
N GLY A 18 -17.89 -26.54 25.28
CA GLY A 18 -17.74 -27.56 26.32
C GLY A 18 -16.93 -27.10 27.54
N ARG A 19 -16.91 -25.80 27.84
CA ARG A 19 -16.15 -25.22 28.95
C ARG A 19 -16.99 -24.23 29.74
N GLU A 20 -16.58 -23.95 30.98
CA GLU A 20 -17.19 -22.89 31.77
C GLU A 20 -16.87 -21.50 31.21
N ARG A 21 -17.70 -20.52 31.61
CA ARG A 21 -17.51 -19.13 31.21
C ARG A 21 -16.24 -18.58 31.85
N ILE A 22 -15.31 -18.15 31.01
CA ILE A 22 -14.10 -17.44 31.44
C ILE A 22 -14.47 -15.97 31.59
N TYR A 23 -14.31 -15.45 32.80
CA TYR A 23 -14.54 -14.04 33.13
C TYR A 23 -13.24 -13.24 33.12
N ASP A 24 -12.14 -13.90 33.46
CA ASP A 24 -10.83 -13.30 33.57
C ASP A 24 -9.94 -13.83 32.45
N VAL A 25 -9.64 -12.97 31.49
CA VAL A 25 -8.81 -13.29 30.32
C VAL A 25 -7.51 -12.54 30.50
N GLN A 26 -6.43 -13.27 30.76
CA GLN A 26 -5.10 -12.70 30.70
C GLN A 26 -4.77 -12.44 29.23
N ARG A 27 -4.36 -11.20 28.92
CA ARG A 27 -3.83 -10.89 27.59
C ARG A 27 -2.58 -11.76 27.41
N PRO A 28 -2.50 -12.56 26.34
CA PRO A 28 -1.29 -13.33 26.11
C PRO A 28 -0.10 -12.37 25.96
N ASP A 29 1.08 -12.83 26.37
CA ASP A 29 2.31 -12.10 26.09
C ASP A 29 2.52 -12.09 24.57
N LEU A 30 2.11 -11.00 23.94
CA LEU A 30 2.21 -10.82 22.49
C LEU A 30 3.67 -10.80 22.04
N GLN A 31 4.59 -10.39 22.90
CA GLN A 31 6.02 -10.34 22.59
C GLN A 31 6.63 -11.74 22.57
N ALA A 32 6.14 -12.66 23.42
CA ALA A 32 6.48 -14.07 23.36
C ALA A 32 5.87 -14.80 22.16
N LEU A 33 4.70 -14.38 21.67
CA LEU A 33 4.00 -14.99 20.53
C LEU A 33 4.49 -14.49 19.16
N ALA A 34 4.96 -13.25 19.12
CA ALA A 34 5.56 -12.62 17.96
C ALA A 34 6.89 -12.01 18.40
N PRO A 35 7.93 -12.83 18.66
CA PRO A 35 9.27 -12.28 18.88
C PRO A 35 9.61 -11.38 17.68
N ASP A 36 10.41 -10.32 17.90
CA ASP A 36 11.07 -9.60 16.80
C ASP A 36 12.00 -10.60 16.08
N SER A 37 11.42 -11.48 15.27
CA SER A 37 12.04 -12.71 14.75
C SER A 37 13.18 -12.41 13.77
N TYR A 38 13.22 -11.18 13.28
CA TYR A 38 14.23 -10.68 12.35
C TYR A 38 15.29 -9.81 13.02
N GLY A 39 15.19 -9.53 14.33
CA GLY A 39 16.10 -8.59 15.00
C GLY A 39 16.14 -7.21 14.32
N SER A 40 17.30 -6.56 14.35
CA SER A 40 17.54 -5.32 13.61
C SER A 40 18.16 -5.64 12.25
N LEU A 41 17.35 -5.59 11.19
CA LEU A 41 17.83 -5.70 9.81
C LEU A 41 18.41 -4.36 9.33
N THR A 42 19.43 -4.45 8.49
CA THR A 42 19.97 -3.33 7.72
C THR A 42 19.04 -2.91 6.60
N ALA A 43 19.24 -1.71 6.04
CA ALA A 43 18.45 -1.24 4.90
C ALA A 43 18.59 -2.16 3.68
N ASP A 44 19.79 -2.69 3.42
CA ASP A 44 20.05 -3.59 2.30
C ASP A 44 19.33 -4.94 2.48
N GLU A 45 19.33 -5.49 3.69
CA GLU A 45 18.57 -6.72 4.00
C GLU A 45 17.05 -6.52 3.83
N LEU A 46 16.53 -5.35 4.19
CA LEU A 46 15.13 -5.00 3.95
C LEU A 46 14.81 -4.87 2.45
N ILE A 47 15.73 -4.33 1.66
CA ILE A 47 15.58 -4.23 0.21
C ILE A 47 15.57 -5.62 -0.43
N GLU A 48 16.50 -6.50 -0.05
CA GLU A 48 16.55 -7.86 -0.57
C GLU A 48 15.31 -8.68 -0.20
N MET A 49 14.84 -8.55 1.04
CA MET A 49 13.57 -9.15 1.46
C MET A 49 12.39 -8.59 0.65
N LEU A 50 12.33 -7.27 0.45
CA LEU A 50 11.28 -6.64 -0.37
C LEU A 50 11.28 -7.21 -1.79
N LYS A 51 12.45 -7.33 -2.43
CA LYS A 51 12.60 -7.90 -3.79
C LYS A 51 12.12 -9.35 -3.85
N GLU A 52 12.52 -10.16 -2.87
CA GLU A 52 12.08 -11.55 -2.77
C GLU A 52 10.54 -11.64 -2.63
N GLN A 53 9.94 -10.84 -1.76
CA GLN A 53 8.49 -10.85 -1.60
C GLN A 53 7.76 -10.32 -2.84
N CYS A 54 8.27 -9.26 -3.47
CA CYS A 54 7.73 -8.74 -4.73
C CYS A 54 7.70 -9.80 -5.84
N PHE A 55 8.72 -10.67 -5.91
CA PHE A 55 8.73 -11.80 -6.84
C PHE A 55 7.53 -12.74 -6.62
N PHE A 56 7.24 -13.11 -5.36
CA PHE A 56 6.13 -13.99 -5.03
C PHE A 56 4.74 -13.39 -5.31
N ILE A 57 4.60 -12.07 -5.21
CA ILE A 57 3.35 -11.37 -5.50
C ILE A 57 3.29 -10.81 -6.94
N HIS A 58 4.19 -11.24 -7.83
CA HIS A 58 4.22 -10.83 -9.24
C HIS A 58 4.33 -9.31 -9.46
N THR A 59 5.14 -8.64 -8.63
CA THR A 59 5.44 -7.21 -8.73
C THR A 59 6.87 -7.00 -9.22
N GLN A 60 7.04 -6.18 -10.24
CA GLN A 60 8.37 -5.85 -10.73
C GLN A 60 9.07 -4.89 -9.76
N VAL A 61 10.33 -5.13 -9.44
CA VAL A 61 11.15 -4.18 -8.68
C VAL A 61 12.27 -3.67 -9.56
N ILE A 62 12.41 -2.36 -9.65
CA ILE A 62 13.43 -1.66 -10.43
C ILE A 62 14.20 -0.77 -9.47
N GLU A 63 15.53 -0.86 -9.49
CA GLU A 63 16.36 0.11 -8.79
C GLU A 63 16.71 1.27 -9.71
N SER A 64 16.62 2.47 -9.17
CA SER A 64 16.92 3.71 -9.87
C SER A 64 17.67 4.66 -8.92
N ASN A 65 17.89 5.89 -9.36
CA ASN A 65 18.43 6.98 -8.56
C ASN A 65 17.88 8.31 -9.10
N ALA A 66 18.11 9.41 -8.38
CA ALA A 66 17.56 10.72 -8.75
C ALA A 66 17.95 11.19 -10.17
N GLU A 67 19.12 10.79 -10.69
CA GLU A 67 19.62 11.22 -12.00
C GLU A 67 18.91 10.51 -13.16
N ILE A 68 18.54 9.23 -12.98
CA ILE A 68 17.93 8.40 -14.03
C ILE A 68 16.45 8.09 -13.77
N LEU A 69 15.85 8.66 -12.72
CA LEU A 69 14.48 8.33 -12.31
C LEU A 69 13.46 8.64 -13.40
N GLN A 70 13.55 9.81 -14.03
CA GLN A 70 12.68 10.19 -15.14
C GLN A 70 12.73 9.15 -16.27
N GLN A 71 13.94 8.82 -16.75
CA GLN A 71 14.13 7.82 -17.80
C GLN A 71 13.58 6.44 -17.39
N THR A 72 13.80 6.05 -16.14
CA THR A 72 13.31 4.77 -15.61
C THR A 72 11.77 4.71 -15.67
N LEU A 73 11.11 5.80 -15.27
CA LEU A 73 9.65 5.88 -15.28
C LEU A 73 9.09 5.95 -16.70
N ASP A 74 9.73 6.70 -17.60
CA ASP A 74 9.36 6.78 -19.01
C ASP A 74 9.48 5.42 -19.71
N ASP A 75 10.55 4.68 -19.45
CA ASP A 75 10.76 3.33 -19.98
C ASP A 75 9.67 2.36 -19.48
N LEU A 76 9.29 2.45 -18.21
CA LEU A 76 8.21 1.65 -17.64
C LEU A 76 6.84 2.03 -18.24
N VAL A 77 6.56 3.32 -18.42
CA VAL A 77 5.34 3.79 -19.09
C VAL A 77 5.29 3.25 -20.52
N ALA A 78 6.40 3.33 -21.27
CA ALA A 78 6.49 2.80 -22.62
C ALA A 78 6.31 1.27 -22.67
N ALA A 79 6.95 0.53 -21.75
CA ALA A 79 6.81 -0.93 -21.62
C ALA A 79 5.38 -1.37 -21.26
N ASN A 80 4.62 -0.51 -20.58
CA ASN A 80 3.21 -0.68 -20.26
C ASN A 80 2.27 -0.21 -21.39
N GLY A 81 2.78 0.02 -22.59
CA GLY A 81 2.00 0.40 -23.77
C GLY A 81 1.82 1.91 -23.95
N GLY A 82 2.51 2.73 -23.15
CA GLY A 82 2.46 4.19 -23.21
C GLY A 82 1.10 4.75 -22.82
N GLY A 83 0.65 5.80 -23.52
CA GLY A 83 -0.66 6.40 -23.32
C GLY A 83 -0.69 7.45 -22.21
N SER A 84 -1.89 7.72 -21.70
CA SER A 84 -2.16 8.71 -20.67
C SER A 84 -1.59 8.27 -19.32
N VAL A 85 -0.89 9.19 -18.68
CA VAL A 85 -0.36 9.02 -17.32
C VAL A 85 -1.20 9.87 -16.36
N ILE A 86 -1.40 9.36 -15.14
CA ILE A 86 -1.89 10.16 -14.03
C ILE A 86 -0.92 10.06 -12.85
N THR A 87 -0.64 11.19 -12.20
CA THR A 87 0.17 11.24 -10.99
C THR A 87 -0.65 11.69 -9.78
N SER A 88 -0.16 11.41 -8.56
CA SER A 88 -0.61 12.18 -7.40
C SER A 88 -0.02 13.59 -7.44
N GLY A 89 -0.64 14.54 -6.73
CA GLY A 89 -0.11 15.88 -6.52
C GLY A 89 1.00 15.95 -5.45
N ASP A 90 1.71 14.85 -5.22
CA ASP A 90 2.75 14.74 -4.20
C ASP A 90 3.94 15.66 -4.54
N ALA A 91 4.40 16.46 -3.57
CA ALA A 91 5.48 17.43 -3.77
C ALA A 91 6.78 16.78 -4.25
N ARG A 92 6.99 15.48 -3.97
CA ARG A 92 8.18 14.74 -4.40
C ARG A 92 8.34 14.68 -5.91
N PHE A 93 7.26 14.76 -6.70
CA PHE A 93 7.39 14.87 -8.16
C PHE A 93 8.20 16.11 -8.56
N ALA A 94 7.95 17.25 -7.91
CA ALA A 94 8.71 18.47 -8.14
C ALA A 94 10.13 18.39 -7.53
N GLU A 95 10.29 17.78 -6.36
CA GLU A 95 11.60 17.60 -5.71
C GLU A 95 12.58 16.79 -6.56
N TYR A 96 12.07 15.75 -7.24
CA TYR A 96 12.86 14.92 -8.16
C TYR A 96 12.85 15.43 -9.61
N GLY A 97 12.22 16.58 -9.90
CA GLY A 97 12.16 17.17 -11.23
C GLY A 97 11.46 16.28 -12.27
N LEU A 98 10.45 15.52 -11.85
CA LEU A 98 9.73 14.58 -12.71
C LEU A 98 8.61 15.27 -13.48
N GLU A 99 8.63 15.12 -14.80
CA GLU A 99 7.64 15.69 -15.71
C GLU A 99 7.20 14.64 -16.74
N PHE A 100 5.88 14.48 -16.90
CA PHE A 100 5.30 13.50 -17.81
C PHE A 100 4.46 14.20 -18.87
N ALA A 101 4.77 13.96 -20.14
CA ALA A 101 4.04 14.55 -21.25
C ALA A 101 2.57 14.08 -21.25
N ASN A 102 1.64 15.03 -21.34
CA ASN A 102 0.19 14.78 -21.33
C ASN A 102 -0.33 14.05 -20.07
N ALA A 103 0.38 14.15 -18.95
CA ALA A 103 -0.10 13.60 -17.70
C ALA A 103 -1.19 14.48 -17.07
N SER A 104 -2.18 13.81 -16.48
CA SER A 104 -3.11 14.44 -15.55
C SER A 104 -2.55 14.34 -14.14
N VAL A 105 -2.90 15.29 -13.27
CA VAL A 105 -2.55 15.23 -11.85
C VAL A 105 -3.83 15.08 -11.03
N TRP A 106 -3.80 14.23 -10.02
CA TRP A 106 -4.81 14.21 -8.98
C TRP A 106 -4.64 15.45 -8.10
N GLU A 107 -5.60 16.36 -8.14
CA GLU A 107 -5.51 17.64 -7.43
C GLU A 107 -6.84 17.99 -6.76
N GLU A 108 -6.80 18.59 -5.57
CA GLU A 108 -8.01 18.96 -4.83
C GLU A 108 -8.92 19.90 -5.63
N ALA A 109 -8.31 20.85 -6.36
CA ALA A 109 -9.02 21.86 -7.14
C ALA A 109 -9.87 21.29 -8.30
N ALA A 110 -9.49 20.14 -8.86
CA ALA A 110 -10.26 19.47 -9.91
C ALA A 110 -11.55 18.84 -9.36
N GLY A 111 -11.61 18.59 -8.05
CA GLY A 111 -12.73 17.92 -7.40
C GLY A 111 -12.76 16.42 -7.66
N ARG A 112 -13.58 15.72 -6.86
CA ARG A 112 -13.63 14.25 -6.82
C ARG A 112 -13.98 13.63 -8.17
N GLU A 113 -15.03 14.13 -8.84
CA GLU A 113 -15.56 13.53 -10.06
C GLU A 113 -14.55 13.60 -11.21
N GLN A 114 -13.96 14.77 -11.43
CA GLN A 114 -12.94 14.96 -12.46
C GLN A 114 -11.69 14.12 -12.22
N ASN A 115 -11.26 13.99 -10.97
CA ASN A 115 -10.11 13.15 -10.61
C ASN A 115 -10.37 11.65 -10.85
N ILE A 116 -11.60 11.19 -10.60
CA ILE A 116 -12.01 9.82 -10.93
C ILE A 116 -11.98 9.62 -12.45
N LEU A 117 -12.55 10.55 -13.23
CA LEU A 117 -12.53 10.47 -14.70
C LEU A 117 -11.11 10.48 -15.27
N ARG A 118 -10.21 11.32 -14.72
CA ARG A 118 -8.78 11.33 -15.08
C ARG A 118 -8.12 9.99 -14.79
N SER A 119 -8.45 9.38 -13.64
CA SER A 119 -7.89 8.09 -13.22
C SER A 119 -8.41 6.95 -14.10
N GLU A 120 -9.69 6.96 -14.46
CA GLU A 120 -10.30 5.98 -15.36
C GLU A 120 -9.74 6.07 -16.79
N ALA A 121 -9.48 7.28 -17.27
CA ALA A 121 -8.94 7.51 -18.61
C ALA A 121 -7.41 7.28 -18.70
N ALA A 122 -6.71 7.13 -17.57
CA ALA A 122 -5.27 6.93 -17.54
C ALA A 122 -4.89 5.47 -17.72
N ASN A 123 -3.88 5.21 -18.56
CA ASN A 123 -3.31 3.88 -18.68
C ASN A 123 -2.39 3.55 -17.49
N THR A 124 -1.58 4.53 -17.05
CA THR A 124 -0.61 4.33 -15.96
C THR A 124 -0.81 5.35 -14.85
N ALA A 125 -0.90 4.87 -13.60
CA ALA A 125 -0.73 5.70 -12.41
C ALA A 125 0.72 5.66 -11.93
N ILE A 126 1.26 6.82 -11.57
CA ILE A 126 2.56 6.94 -10.90
C ILE A 126 2.34 7.67 -9.58
N VAL A 127 2.79 7.08 -8.47
CA VAL A 127 2.69 7.71 -7.15
C VAL A 127 3.97 7.48 -6.36
N PHE A 128 4.20 8.31 -5.35
CA PHE A 128 5.18 7.98 -4.32
C PHE A 128 4.50 7.26 -3.15
N ALA A 129 5.07 6.13 -2.73
CA ALA A 129 4.61 5.44 -1.54
C ALA A 129 5.00 6.22 -0.27
N ASP A 130 4.17 6.13 0.76
CA ASP A 130 4.51 6.65 2.09
C ASP A 130 5.44 5.68 2.82
N TYR A 131 5.20 4.37 2.66
CA TYR A 131 6.05 3.29 3.16
C TYR A 131 6.05 2.09 2.20
N ALA A 132 7.06 1.24 2.29
CA ALA A 132 7.04 -0.11 1.72
C ALA A 132 7.35 -1.14 2.79
N LEU A 133 6.64 -2.26 2.80
CA LEU A 133 6.77 -3.33 3.79
C LEU A 133 7.53 -4.49 3.18
N ALA A 134 8.74 -4.73 3.67
CA ALA A 134 9.64 -5.76 3.16
C ALA A 134 9.05 -7.17 3.29
N GLU A 135 8.49 -7.51 4.46
CA GLU A 135 7.97 -8.86 4.77
C GLU A 135 6.80 -9.29 3.88
N SER A 136 6.07 -8.34 3.28
CA SER A 136 4.86 -8.63 2.51
C SER A 136 4.86 -8.09 1.09
N GLY A 137 5.93 -7.41 0.64
CA GLY A 137 5.96 -6.80 -0.69
C GLY A 137 4.89 -5.72 -0.86
N THR A 138 4.52 -5.01 0.20
CA THR A 138 3.34 -4.12 0.21
C THR A 138 3.74 -2.66 0.21
N VAL A 139 3.15 -1.83 -0.63
CA VAL A 139 3.25 -0.37 -0.48
C VAL A 139 2.10 0.18 0.36
N VAL A 140 2.40 1.17 1.18
CA VAL A 140 1.43 1.87 2.02
C VAL A 140 1.28 3.29 1.50
N VAL A 141 0.03 3.68 1.25
CA VAL A 141 -0.33 5.01 0.76
C VAL A 141 -1.51 5.59 1.54
N GLU A 142 -1.40 6.84 1.96
CA GLU A 142 -2.48 7.61 2.56
C GLU A 142 -3.32 8.29 1.48
N SER A 143 -4.63 8.34 1.72
CA SER A 143 -5.56 9.08 0.87
C SER A 143 -5.70 10.52 1.35
N ARG A 144 -5.09 11.43 0.59
CA ARG A 144 -4.99 12.88 0.84
C ARG A 144 -5.70 13.67 -0.27
N PRO A 145 -5.94 14.98 -0.12
CA PRO A 145 -6.59 15.78 -1.17
C PRO A 145 -5.89 15.70 -2.54
N ASP A 146 -4.57 15.56 -2.54
CA ASP A 146 -3.67 15.39 -3.68
C ASP A 146 -3.44 13.92 -4.10
N GLN A 147 -4.01 12.95 -3.37
CA GLN A 147 -3.85 11.52 -3.65
C GLN A 147 -5.10 10.75 -3.23
N GLY A 148 -6.02 10.52 -4.17
CA GLY A 148 -7.26 9.80 -3.88
C GLY A 148 -7.17 8.29 -4.12
N ARG A 149 -8.10 7.54 -3.52
CA ARG A 149 -8.17 6.07 -3.67
C ARG A 149 -8.26 5.60 -5.11
N ALA A 150 -9.08 6.26 -5.94
CA ALA A 150 -9.30 5.84 -7.33
C ALA A 150 -8.03 5.88 -8.18
N LEU A 151 -7.08 6.79 -7.86
CA LEU A 151 -5.77 6.87 -8.49
C LEU A 151 -5.00 5.55 -8.42
N HIS A 152 -5.11 4.82 -7.31
CA HIS A 152 -4.35 3.60 -7.08
C HIS A 152 -4.95 2.35 -7.75
N PHE A 153 -6.20 2.43 -8.22
CA PHE A 153 -6.96 1.23 -8.62
C PHE A 153 -7.57 1.30 -10.03
N LEU A 154 -7.89 2.48 -10.56
CA LEU A 154 -8.54 2.57 -11.87
C LEU A 154 -7.57 2.42 -13.06
N PRO A 155 -6.34 2.98 -13.03
CA PRO A 155 -5.40 2.81 -14.12
C PRO A 155 -4.98 1.34 -14.30
N ALA A 156 -4.79 0.93 -15.56
CA ALA A 156 -4.40 -0.43 -15.91
C ALA A 156 -3.01 -0.81 -15.37
N HIS A 157 -2.12 0.16 -15.20
CA HIS A 157 -0.76 -0.01 -14.70
C HIS A 157 -0.51 0.90 -13.51
N TYR A 158 0.22 0.38 -12.53
CA TYR A 158 0.53 1.10 -11.30
C TYR A 158 2.02 1.09 -11.00
N ILE A 159 2.61 2.27 -10.88
CA ILE A 159 4.01 2.47 -10.55
C ILE A 159 4.08 3.17 -9.20
N ALA A 160 4.69 2.52 -8.21
CA ALA A 160 4.99 3.12 -6.93
C ALA A 160 6.49 3.43 -6.81
N VAL A 161 6.82 4.70 -6.65
CA VAL A 161 8.17 5.15 -6.36
C VAL A 161 8.38 5.10 -4.84
N ILE A 162 9.45 4.44 -4.41
CA ILE A 162 9.74 4.13 -3.01
C ILE A 162 11.13 4.64 -2.69
N GLU A 163 11.22 5.66 -1.83
CA GLU A 163 12.51 6.05 -1.25
C GLU A 163 13.00 4.91 -0.33
N LYS A 164 14.25 4.46 -0.47
CA LYS A 164 14.82 3.34 0.29
C LYS A 164 14.69 3.53 1.81
N LYS A 165 14.77 4.78 2.30
CA LYS A 165 14.56 5.15 3.72
C LYS A 165 13.14 4.91 4.25
N ARG A 166 12.16 4.71 3.36
CA ARG A 166 10.74 4.45 3.68
C ARG A 166 10.41 2.96 3.73
N ILE A 167 11.38 2.09 3.47
CA ILE A 167 11.21 0.65 3.58
C ILE A 167 11.23 0.27 5.06
N MET A 168 10.18 -0.40 5.51
CA MET A 168 9.99 -0.91 6.85
C MET A 168 9.87 -2.43 6.79
N LEU A 169 10.22 -3.10 7.88
CA LEU A 169 10.11 -4.56 7.94
C LEU A 169 8.66 -5.04 7.73
N ARG A 170 7.71 -4.47 8.47
CA ARG A 170 6.34 -5.00 8.58
C ARG A 170 5.30 -3.93 8.91
N SER A 171 4.03 -4.28 8.74
CA SER A 171 2.89 -3.37 8.96
C SER A 171 2.83 -2.77 10.36
N THR A 172 3.29 -3.48 11.40
CA THR A 172 3.31 -2.94 12.77
C THR A 172 4.28 -1.78 12.95
N ARG A 173 5.39 -1.72 12.19
CA ARG A 173 6.33 -0.58 12.20
C ARG A 173 5.70 0.63 11.53
N ALA A 174 5.00 0.44 10.41
CA ALA A 174 4.23 1.50 9.76
C ALA A 174 3.10 2.01 10.67
N ALA A 175 2.36 1.11 11.31
CA ALA A 175 1.30 1.48 12.25
C ALA A 175 1.85 2.24 13.48
N ALA A 176 3.01 1.85 14.00
CA ALA A 176 3.67 2.58 15.08
C ALA A 176 4.09 3.98 14.65
N ASP A 177 4.60 4.14 13.42
CA ASP A 177 4.94 5.44 12.84
C ASP A 177 3.73 6.35 12.67
N LEU A 178 2.65 5.82 12.11
CA LEU A 178 1.38 6.51 11.93
C LEU A 178 0.77 6.94 13.29
N ASN A 179 0.80 6.06 14.29
CA ASN A 179 0.36 6.40 15.64
C ASN A 179 1.18 7.53 16.26
N ARG A 180 2.50 7.55 16.05
CA ARG A 180 3.38 8.61 16.54
C ARG A 180 3.03 9.96 15.90
N ARG A 181 2.78 9.97 14.58
CA ARG A 181 2.36 11.17 13.82
C ARG A 181 1.03 11.72 14.35
N ILE A 182 0.04 10.86 14.59
CA ILE A 182 -1.23 11.24 15.24
C ILE A 182 -0.98 11.85 16.62
N GLN A 183 -0.14 11.22 17.44
CA GLN A 183 0.20 11.73 18.79
C GLN A 183 0.91 13.08 18.74
N ALA A 184 1.67 13.36 17.67
CA ALA A 184 2.29 14.65 17.41
C ALA A 184 1.31 15.72 16.88
N GLY A 185 0.04 15.37 16.66
CA GLY A 185 -1.00 16.28 16.17
C GLY A 185 -1.08 16.40 14.65
N GLU A 186 -0.40 15.52 13.90
CA GLU A 186 -0.52 15.48 12.44
C GLU A 186 -1.89 14.96 12.02
N LEU A 187 -2.48 15.62 11.00
CA LEU A 187 -3.67 15.13 10.33
C LEU A 187 -3.27 14.09 9.29
N LEU A 188 -3.63 12.83 9.54
CA LEU A 188 -3.47 11.77 8.55
C LEU A 188 -4.51 11.86 7.44
N GLY A 189 -4.24 11.18 6.33
CA GLY A 189 -5.21 10.99 5.26
C GLY A 189 -6.50 10.31 5.73
N SER A 190 -7.56 10.47 4.95
CA SER A 190 -8.89 9.90 5.23
C SER A 190 -8.93 8.37 5.25
N SER A 191 -7.93 7.72 4.65
CA SER A 191 -7.72 6.27 4.69
C SER A 191 -6.26 5.93 4.45
N ILE A 192 -5.82 4.76 4.93
CA ILE A 192 -4.49 4.21 4.72
C ILE A 192 -4.67 2.90 3.96
N ASN A 193 -4.10 2.81 2.76
CA ASN A 193 -4.24 1.66 1.87
C ASN A 193 -2.94 0.87 1.88
N PHE A 194 -3.07 -0.45 2.07
CA PHE A 194 -1.98 -1.41 1.98
C PHE A 194 -2.18 -2.17 0.68
N ILE A 195 -1.32 -1.93 -0.31
CA ILE A 195 -1.45 -2.45 -1.68
C ILE A 195 -0.32 -3.43 -1.94
N SER A 196 -0.66 -4.71 -2.09
CA SER A 196 0.29 -5.80 -2.35
C SER A 196 0.13 -6.29 -3.79
N GLY A 197 1.03 -5.84 -4.66
CA GLY A 197 1.10 -6.26 -6.05
C GLY A 197 -0.13 -5.94 -6.92
N PRO A 198 -0.22 -6.54 -8.12
CA PRO A 198 -1.32 -6.32 -9.04
C PRO A 198 -2.62 -6.89 -8.48
N SER A 199 -3.75 -6.37 -8.94
CA SER A 199 -5.06 -6.89 -8.52
C SER A 199 -5.19 -8.34 -8.97
N ASN A 200 -5.44 -9.25 -8.05
CA ASN A 200 -5.67 -10.64 -8.36
C ASN A 200 -6.93 -11.17 -7.65
N SER A 201 -7.60 -12.12 -8.27
CA SER A 201 -8.71 -12.85 -7.67
C SER A 201 -8.54 -14.32 -8.02
N ALA A 202 -8.40 -15.16 -7.01
CA ALA A 202 -8.40 -16.62 -7.13
C ALA A 202 -9.82 -17.22 -6.99
N ASP A 203 -10.83 -16.36 -6.92
CA ASP A 203 -12.22 -16.66 -6.56
C ASP A 203 -13.05 -17.29 -7.69
N ILE A 204 -12.47 -17.45 -8.89
CA ILE A 204 -13.11 -18.14 -10.01
C ILE A 204 -12.35 -19.43 -10.28
N GLU A 205 -12.89 -20.54 -9.78
CA GLU A 205 -12.43 -21.90 -10.11
C GLU A 205 -10.97 -22.22 -9.76
N MET A 206 -10.38 -21.56 -8.74
CA MET A 206 -8.96 -21.69 -8.38
C MET A 206 -7.98 -21.26 -9.50
N LYS A 207 -8.47 -20.51 -10.50
CA LYS A 207 -7.62 -19.88 -11.50
C LYS A 207 -7.34 -18.45 -11.09
N LEU A 208 -6.06 -18.08 -11.08
CA LEU A 208 -5.66 -16.71 -10.85
C LEU A 208 -6.08 -15.85 -12.05
N VAL A 209 -7.02 -14.94 -11.83
CA VAL A 209 -7.34 -13.87 -12.80
C VAL A 209 -6.75 -12.57 -12.27
N VAL A 210 -5.94 -11.90 -13.08
CA VAL A 210 -5.26 -10.66 -12.74
C VAL A 210 -5.99 -9.48 -13.40
N GLY A 211 -6.21 -8.40 -12.66
CA GLY A 211 -6.78 -7.13 -13.15
C GLY A 211 -8.30 -7.02 -13.16
N VAL A 212 -9.03 -7.85 -12.40
CA VAL A 212 -10.50 -7.79 -12.34
C VAL A 212 -10.99 -6.56 -11.57
N HIS A 213 -10.25 -6.13 -10.55
CA HIS A 213 -10.66 -5.07 -9.62
C HIS A 213 -9.56 -4.02 -9.37
N GLY A 214 -8.55 -3.95 -10.25
CA GLY A 214 -7.43 -3.02 -10.11
C GLY A 214 -6.36 -3.24 -11.19
N PRO A 215 -5.14 -2.70 -10.99
CA PRO A 215 -4.11 -2.71 -12.02
C PRO A 215 -3.72 -4.12 -12.47
N LEU A 216 -3.55 -4.28 -13.78
CA LEU A 216 -3.05 -5.50 -14.43
C LEU A 216 -1.59 -5.77 -14.09
N ARG A 217 -0.81 -4.70 -13.87
CA ARG A 217 0.61 -4.78 -13.49
C ARG A 217 0.94 -3.74 -12.44
N ALA A 218 1.79 -4.13 -11.50
CA ALA A 218 2.39 -3.25 -10.51
C ALA A 218 3.92 -3.28 -10.65
N ALA A 219 4.55 -2.10 -10.61
CA ALA A 219 5.99 -1.93 -10.60
C ALA A 219 6.40 -1.02 -9.44
N TYR A 220 7.45 -1.41 -8.73
CA TYR A 220 8.05 -0.67 -7.62
C TYR A 220 9.40 -0.14 -8.06
N VAL A 221 9.61 1.17 -7.97
CA VAL A 221 10.86 1.83 -8.33
C VAL A 221 11.53 2.31 -7.05
N LEU A 222 12.67 1.72 -6.70
CA LEU A 222 13.43 2.06 -5.51
C LEU A 222 14.42 3.19 -5.81
N ILE A 223 14.41 4.24 -4.99
CA ILE A 223 15.29 5.42 -5.11
C ILE A 223 16.00 5.78 -3.82
#